data_AF-A0A0D2PBT6-F1
#
_entry.id   AF-A0A0D2PBT6-F1
#
_cell.length_a   1.000
_cell.length_b   1.000
_cell.length_c   1.000
_cell.angle_alpha   90.00
_cell.angle_beta   90.00
_cell.angle_gamma   90.00
#
_symmetry.space_group_name_H-M   'P 1'
#
loop_
_entity.id
_entity.type
_entity.pdbx_description
1 polymer ?
#
loop_
_entity_poly.entity_id
_entity_poly.type
_entity_poly.pdbx_seq_one_letter_code
_entity_poly.pdbx_strand_id
1 'polypeptide(L)'
;MYCRGCFAVARCNRALVLVSSISRPTSTSARPPTSATPNECSGGSTCTVRNCCPAVRAIAIFEALSAFDDSFVAEAGFRSEDRKGKSQSKEYRDAYVRQIIGGKPAEKDKAQGNGARRFEDAFVRALKAVSAWLQAPNSDANEDYPSKGKDAEGHAVHATIPRLFETSLLLEVIHVFLGNTNVRDWVAHAETYLAILDLLRWMLDASTAISLLRAPIRRIEATSGLRRAVWGDGNVRFEDIGGAAFDPAAPAPGRERTRSLCDLIKNLEAHRRPLMALASKATFEATVDKVNSLCDGILYLLLQQVVDEI
;
A
#
# COMPACT_ATOMS: atom_id res chain seq x y z
N MET A 1 -16.54 -30.32 -0.94
CA MET A 1 -16.96 -29.75 0.37
C MET A 1 -16.75 -28.25 0.31
N TYR A 2 -17.80 -27.45 0.50
CA TYR A 2 -17.63 -26.00 0.61
C TYR A 2 -17.04 -25.68 1.98
N CYS A 3 -15.95 -24.92 2.04
CA CYS A 3 -15.49 -24.35 3.29
C CYS A 3 -16.66 -23.54 3.87
N ARG A 4 -17.26 -23.99 4.99
CA ARG A 4 -18.41 -23.31 5.61
C ARG A 4 -18.11 -21.87 6.02
N GLY A 5 -16.83 -21.48 6.09
CA GLY A 5 -16.38 -20.10 6.27
C GLY A 5 -16.32 -19.25 4.98
N CYS A 6 -16.44 -19.86 3.79
CA CYS A 6 -16.35 -19.18 2.50
C CYS A 6 -17.73 -18.94 1.86
N PHE A 7 -18.71 -18.45 2.62
CA PHE A 7 -20.00 -17.99 2.05
C PHE A 7 -19.85 -16.84 1.01
N ALA A 8 -18.63 -16.32 0.81
CA ALA A 8 -18.32 -15.25 -0.12
C ALA A 8 -17.92 -15.70 -1.55
N VAL A 9 -17.98 -16.99 -1.91
CA VAL A 9 -17.54 -17.45 -3.26
C VAL A 9 -18.24 -16.71 -4.41
N ALA A 10 -19.53 -16.38 -4.27
CA ALA A 10 -20.27 -15.60 -5.28
C ALA A 10 -19.78 -14.15 -5.43
N ARG A 11 -19.37 -13.51 -4.32
CA ARG A 11 -18.76 -12.16 -4.35
C ARG A 11 -17.30 -12.21 -4.83
N CYS A 12 -16.60 -13.30 -4.52
CA CYS A 12 -15.23 -13.54 -4.93
C CYS A 12 -15.10 -13.60 -6.45
N ASN A 13 -15.94 -14.38 -7.13
CA ASN A 13 -15.92 -14.44 -8.59
C ASN A 13 -16.24 -13.09 -9.25
N ARG A 14 -17.20 -12.32 -8.72
CA ARG A 14 -17.57 -11.03 -9.30
C ARG A 14 -16.49 -9.96 -9.10
N ALA A 15 -15.92 -9.85 -7.90
CA ALA A 15 -14.84 -8.91 -7.62
C ALA A 15 -13.57 -9.26 -8.42
N LEU A 16 -13.21 -10.54 -8.51
CA LEU A 16 -12.05 -10.98 -9.29
C LEU A 16 -12.23 -10.74 -10.79
N VAL A 17 -13.40 -11.05 -11.35
CA VAL A 17 -13.72 -10.77 -12.76
C VAL A 17 -13.63 -9.28 -13.05
N LEU A 18 -14.11 -8.42 -12.15
CA LEU A 18 -14.03 -6.97 -12.31
C LEU A 18 -12.58 -6.46 -12.23
N VAL A 19 -11.78 -6.92 -11.26
CA VAL A 19 -10.37 -6.52 -11.16
C VAL A 19 -9.56 -6.99 -12.38
N SER A 20 -9.85 -8.19 -12.91
CA SER A 20 -9.25 -8.66 -14.17
C SER A 20 -9.67 -7.82 -15.39
N SER A 21 -10.87 -7.22 -15.37
CA SER A 21 -11.40 -6.39 -16.46
C SER A 21 -10.74 -5.02 -16.55
N ILE A 22 -10.22 -4.47 -15.44
CA ILE A 22 -9.47 -3.21 -15.40
C ILE A 22 -8.14 -3.30 -16.17
N SER A 23 -7.63 -4.51 -16.41
CA SER A 23 -6.32 -4.75 -17.05
C SER A 23 -6.31 -4.70 -18.57
N ARG A 24 -7.45 -4.53 -19.25
CA ARG A 24 -7.48 -4.45 -20.72
C ARG A 24 -7.49 -2.98 -21.17
N PRO A 25 -6.41 -2.45 -21.78
CA PRO A 25 -6.53 -1.25 -22.58
C PRO A 25 -7.58 -1.50 -23.67
N THR A 26 -8.38 -0.47 -23.95
CA THR A 26 -9.44 -0.46 -24.97
C THR A 26 -8.86 -0.70 -26.37
N SER A 27 -8.55 -1.94 -26.72
CA SER A 27 -8.38 -2.35 -28.11
C SER A 27 -9.00 -3.73 -28.34
N THR A 28 -9.98 -3.74 -29.25
CA THR A 28 -10.51 -4.88 -30.04
C THR A 28 -10.86 -6.19 -29.31
N SER A 29 -12.16 -6.35 -29.07
CA SER A 29 -12.97 -7.58 -29.17
C SER A 29 -12.21 -8.92 -29.26
N ALA A 30 -11.83 -9.49 -28.11
CA ALA A 30 -11.44 -10.88 -28.00
C ALA A 30 -12.33 -11.60 -26.97
N ARG A 31 -13.01 -12.66 -27.44
CA ARG A 31 -13.90 -13.55 -26.66
C ARG A 31 -13.22 -14.04 -25.37
N PRO A 32 -13.96 -14.17 -24.25
CA PRO A 32 -13.40 -14.69 -23.01
C PRO A 32 -13.07 -16.19 -23.12
N PRO A 33 -11.94 -16.64 -22.55
CA PRO A 33 -11.60 -18.07 -22.47
C PRO A 33 -12.61 -18.77 -21.56
N THR A 34 -13.18 -19.87 -22.06
CA THR A 34 -14.38 -20.52 -21.51
C THR A 34 -14.10 -21.70 -20.57
N SER A 35 -12.88 -21.84 -20.02
CA SER A 35 -12.55 -22.97 -19.15
C SER A 35 -11.62 -22.59 -18.00
N ALA A 36 -12.13 -21.81 -17.05
CA ALA A 36 -11.59 -21.81 -15.69
C ALA A 36 -12.51 -22.69 -14.85
N THR A 37 -12.03 -23.87 -14.45
CA THR A 37 -12.69 -24.73 -13.48
C THR A 37 -13.00 -23.93 -12.21
N PRO A 38 -14.16 -24.13 -11.57
CA PRO A 38 -14.51 -23.39 -10.36
C PRO A 38 -13.47 -23.68 -9.29
N ASN A 39 -12.76 -22.63 -8.87
CA ASN A 39 -11.73 -22.63 -7.84
C ASN A 39 -12.20 -23.41 -6.59
N GLU A 40 -11.77 -24.67 -6.44
CA GLU A 40 -11.93 -25.41 -5.21
C GLU A 40 -11.01 -24.77 -4.17
N CYS A 41 -11.54 -23.98 -3.22
CA CYS A 41 -10.76 -23.68 -2.00
C CYS A 41 -10.53 -25.04 -1.32
N SER A 42 -9.25 -25.41 -1.17
CA SER A 42 -8.80 -26.64 -0.51
C SER A 42 -9.15 -26.71 0.98
N GLY A 43 -10.02 -25.82 1.48
CA GLY A 43 -10.28 -25.54 2.88
C GLY A 43 -10.72 -26.78 3.65
N GLY A 44 -9.78 -27.32 4.45
CA GLY A 44 -10.04 -28.33 5.47
C GLY A 44 -10.64 -27.74 6.76
N SER A 45 -10.88 -28.60 7.75
CA SER A 45 -11.46 -28.22 9.06
C SER A 45 -10.59 -27.28 9.89
N THR A 46 -9.29 -27.19 9.61
CA THR A 46 -8.32 -26.31 10.28
C THR A 46 -8.05 -25.02 9.50
N CYS A 47 -8.72 -24.81 8.37
CA CYS A 47 -8.51 -23.67 7.51
C CYS A 47 -9.10 -22.40 8.12
N THR A 48 -8.24 -21.48 8.57
CA THR A 48 -8.68 -20.13 8.95
C THR A 48 -8.96 -19.30 7.69
N VAL A 49 -9.83 -18.29 7.80
CA VAL A 49 -10.17 -17.40 6.66
C VAL A 49 -8.91 -16.77 6.04
N ARG A 50 -7.89 -16.46 6.87
CA ARG A 50 -6.58 -15.93 6.43
C ARG A 50 -5.79 -16.90 5.55
N ASN A 51 -6.03 -18.19 5.73
CA ASN A 51 -5.24 -19.26 5.13
C ASN A 51 -6.02 -20.04 4.06
N CYS A 52 -7.28 -19.68 3.72
CA CYS A 52 -8.06 -20.45 2.74
C CYS A 52 -7.51 -20.37 1.33
N CYS A 53 -7.31 -19.16 0.80
CA CYS A 53 -6.79 -19.01 -0.55
C CYS A 53 -6.28 -17.60 -0.83
N PRO A 54 -5.42 -17.43 -1.86
CA PRO A 54 -4.95 -16.12 -2.31
C PRO A 54 -6.09 -15.14 -2.65
N ALA A 55 -7.21 -15.63 -3.18
CA ALA A 55 -8.36 -14.80 -3.53
C ALA A 55 -9.03 -14.12 -2.32
N VAL A 56 -9.17 -14.84 -1.20
CA VAL A 56 -9.73 -14.26 0.04
C VAL A 56 -8.80 -13.17 0.58
N ARG A 57 -7.49 -13.40 0.55
CA ARG A 57 -6.49 -12.38 0.93
C ARG A 57 -6.58 -11.15 0.03
N ALA A 58 -6.71 -11.33 -1.28
CA ALA A 58 -6.87 -10.23 -2.22
C ALA A 58 -8.13 -9.40 -1.95
N ILE A 59 -9.25 -10.04 -1.61
CA ILE A 59 -10.50 -9.33 -1.23
C ILE A 59 -10.30 -8.55 0.06
N ALA A 60 -9.66 -9.15 1.06
CA ALA A 60 -9.44 -8.48 2.33
C ALA A 60 -8.50 -7.27 2.19
N ILE A 61 -7.44 -7.39 1.39
CA ILE A 61 -6.56 -6.27 1.01
C ILE A 61 -7.36 -5.21 0.26
N PHE A 62 -8.17 -5.60 -0.72
CA PHE A 62 -9.05 -4.68 -1.45
C PHE A 62 -9.97 -3.89 -0.51
N GLU A 63 -10.61 -4.54 0.46
CA GLU A 63 -11.51 -3.88 1.43
C GLU A 63 -10.74 -2.91 2.34
N ALA A 64 -9.55 -3.31 2.81
CA ALA A 64 -8.69 -2.47 3.63
C ALA A 64 -8.23 -1.21 2.87
N LEU A 65 -7.75 -1.38 1.63
CA LEU A 65 -7.34 -0.27 0.75
C LEU A 65 -8.52 0.64 0.38
N SER A 66 -9.69 0.06 0.13
CA SER A 66 -10.89 0.84 -0.19
C SER A 66 -11.36 1.68 1.00
N ALA A 67 -11.37 1.11 2.21
CA ALA A 67 -11.74 1.83 3.41
C ALA A 67 -10.76 2.99 3.70
N PHE A 68 -9.47 2.79 3.41
CA PHE A 68 -8.47 3.85 3.47
C PHE A 68 -8.74 4.96 2.45
N ASP A 69 -8.88 4.62 1.17
CA ASP A 69 -9.15 5.57 0.10
C ASP A 69 -10.41 6.40 0.40
N ASP A 70 -11.50 5.76 0.83
CA ASP A 70 -12.75 6.43 1.21
C ASP A 70 -12.54 7.42 2.37
N SER A 71 -11.76 7.02 3.38
CA SER A 71 -11.43 7.87 4.55
C SER A 71 -10.57 9.05 4.15
N PHE A 72 -9.54 8.83 3.34
CA PHE A 72 -8.65 9.88 2.87
C PHE A 72 -9.39 10.89 1.99
N VAL A 73 -10.25 10.42 1.08
CA VAL A 73 -11.07 11.28 0.23
C VAL A 73 -12.08 12.10 1.04
N ALA A 74 -12.67 11.51 2.07
CA ALA A 74 -13.58 12.23 2.96
C ALA A 74 -12.86 13.33 3.76
N GLU A 75 -11.75 13.00 4.41
CA GLU A 75 -11.03 13.92 5.31
C GLU A 75 -10.29 15.03 4.56
N ALA A 76 -9.74 14.73 3.38
CA ALA A 76 -9.11 15.74 2.54
C ALA A 76 -10.13 16.69 1.85
N GLY A 77 -11.43 16.57 2.16
CA GLY A 77 -12.47 17.47 1.67
C GLY A 77 -12.79 17.30 0.18
N PHE A 78 -12.47 16.15 -0.40
CA PHE A 78 -12.64 15.89 -1.84
C PHE A 78 -14.08 15.61 -2.27
N ARG A 79 -15.01 15.48 -1.32
CA ARG A 79 -16.43 15.17 -1.58
C ARG A 79 -17.31 16.37 -1.99
N SER A 80 -16.76 17.58 -2.05
CA SER A 80 -17.54 18.77 -2.40
C SER A 80 -17.88 18.80 -3.91
N GLU A 81 -19.04 18.25 -4.29
CA GLU A 81 -19.63 18.35 -5.64
C GLU A 81 -19.83 19.81 -6.10
N ASP A 82 -19.88 20.77 -5.17
CA ASP A 82 -20.16 22.19 -5.45
C ASP A 82 -18.99 22.97 -6.07
N ARG A 83 -17.77 22.41 -6.13
CA ARG A 83 -16.63 23.08 -6.75
C ARG A 83 -16.51 22.66 -8.21
N LYS A 84 -17.31 23.32 -9.06
CA LYS A 84 -17.26 23.26 -10.54
C LYS A 84 -15.84 23.00 -11.09
N GLY A 85 -15.58 21.75 -11.46
CA GLY A 85 -14.62 21.36 -12.49
C GLY A 85 -13.13 21.44 -12.20
N LYS A 86 -12.67 21.80 -10.99
CA LYS A 86 -11.25 21.65 -10.66
C LYS A 86 -11.01 20.25 -10.14
N SER A 87 -10.59 19.37 -11.05
CA SER A 87 -10.04 18.04 -10.74
C SER A 87 -9.15 18.14 -9.49
N GLN A 88 -9.38 17.24 -8.54
CA GLN A 88 -8.70 17.14 -7.26
C GLN A 88 -7.19 16.97 -7.52
N SER A 89 -6.48 18.10 -7.60
CA SER A 89 -5.11 18.06 -8.08
C SER A 89 -4.24 17.38 -7.03
N LYS A 90 -3.31 16.56 -7.52
CA LYS A 90 -2.29 15.89 -6.72
C LYS A 90 -1.61 16.84 -5.74
N GLU A 91 -1.31 18.07 -6.16
CA GLU A 91 -0.65 19.06 -5.31
C GLU A 91 -1.42 19.32 -4.02
N TYR A 92 -2.75 19.24 -4.06
CA TYR A 92 -3.58 19.39 -2.86
C TYR A 92 -3.48 18.17 -1.94
N ARG A 93 -3.45 16.95 -2.48
CA ARG A 93 -3.27 15.71 -1.68
C ARG A 93 -1.92 15.71 -0.97
N ASP A 94 -0.86 16.01 -1.70
CA ASP A 94 0.49 16.12 -1.13
C ASP A 94 0.54 17.22 -0.06
N ALA A 95 -0.07 18.38 -0.31
CA ALA A 95 -0.13 19.47 0.67
C ALA A 95 -0.89 19.06 1.94
N TYR A 96 -2.00 18.34 1.79
CA TYR A 96 -2.80 17.85 2.90
C TYR A 96 -2.02 16.83 3.76
N VAL A 97 -1.35 15.85 3.13
CA VAL A 97 -0.51 14.89 3.86
C VAL A 97 0.65 15.58 4.56
N ARG A 98 1.31 16.55 3.91
CA ARG A 98 2.37 17.36 4.55
C ARG A 98 1.85 18.19 5.72
N GLN A 99 0.61 18.67 5.63
CA GLN A 99 -0.02 19.40 6.74
C GLN A 99 -0.25 18.50 7.95
N ILE A 100 -0.69 17.25 7.72
CA ILE A 100 -0.85 16.23 8.77
C ILE A 100 0.49 15.95 9.44
N ILE A 101 1.54 15.67 8.65
CA ILE A 101 2.90 15.38 9.13
C ILE A 101 3.47 16.55 9.93
N GLY A 102 3.27 17.78 9.46
CA GLY A 102 3.81 18.98 10.12
C GLY A 102 3.02 19.42 11.35
N GLY A 103 1.90 18.76 11.68
CA GLY A 103 1.07 19.09 12.84
C GLY A 103 0.51 20.51 12.85
N LYS A 104 0.48 21.21 11.70
CA LYS A 104 0.00 22.59 11.61
C LYS A 104 -1.52 22.58 11.37
N PRO A 105 -2.36 22.89 12.37
CA PRO A 105 -3.79 23.02 12.13
C PRO A 105 -4.04 24.14 11.13
N ALA A 106 -4.96 23.93 10.19
CA ALA A 106 -5.42 25.01 9.34
C ALA A 106 -6.05 26.07 10.25
N GLU A 107 -5.56 27.31 10.17
CA GLU A 107 -5.90 28.41 11.08
C GLU A 107 -7.41 28.68 11.14
N LYS A 108 -8.15 28.27 10.10
CA LYS A 108 -9.59 28.48 9.94
C LYS A 108 -10.46 27.34 10.49
N ASP A 109 -9.91 26.17 10.82
CA ASP A 109 -10.69 24.98 11.15
C ASP A 109 -10.41 24.43 12.56
N LYS A 110 -10.38 25.31 13.57
CA LYS A 110 -10.22 24.89 14.98
C LYS A 110 -11.33 23.94 15.45
N ALA A 111 -12.51 24.00 14.83
CA ALA A 111 -13.62 23.07 15.09
C ALA A 111 -13.40 21.67 14.50
N GLN A 112 -12.46 21.51 13.54
CA GLN A 112 -12.19 20.28 12.81
C GLN A 112 -10.81 19.68 13.15
N GLY A 113 -10.24 20.02 14.30
CA GLY A 113 -8.93 19.54 14.75
C GLY A 113 -8.79 18.01 14.88
N ASN A 114 -9.90 17.27 14.80
CA ASN A 114 -9.89 15.81 14.83
C ASN A 114 -9.65 15.14 13.47
N GLY A 115 -9.67 15.87 12.35
CA GLY A 115 -9.51 15.29 11.02
C GLY A 115 -8.15 14.61 10.80
N ALA A 116 -7.06 15.30 11.16
CA ALA A 116 -5.70 14.77 11.01
C ALA A 116 -5.49 13.46 11.79
N ARG A 117 -5.96 13.40 13.04
CA ARG A 117 -5.86 12.19 13.87
C ARG A 117 -6.74 11.06 13.33
N ARG A 118 -7.97 11.35 12.89
CA ARG A 118 -8.86 10.34 12.28
C ARG A 118 -8.26 9.76 11.00
N PHE A 119 -7.65 10.60 10.18
CA PHE A 119 -6.91 10.16 9.00
C PHE A 119 -5.73 9.27 9.38
N GLU A 120 -4.89 9.70 10.32
CA GLU A 120 -3.73 8.93 10.78
C GLU A 120 -4.16 7.57 11.34
N ASP A 121 -5.19 7.53 12.18
CA ASP A 121 -5.76 6.29 12.70
C ASP A 121 -6.28 5.38 11.57
N ALA A 122 -6.93 5.94 10.54
CA ALA A 122 -7.41 5.18 9.39
C ALA A 122 -6.26 4.62 8.55
N PHE A 123 -5.20 5.42 8.36
CA PHE A 123 -4.00 5.04 7.64
C PHE A 123 -3.25 3.91 8.35
N VAL A 124 -2.97 4.05 9.65
CA VAL A 124 -2.32 3.01 10.47
C VAL A 124 -3.14 1.72 10.48
N ARG A 125 -4.47 1.80 10.63
CA ARG A 125 -5.34 0.61 10.56
C ARG A 125 -5.25 -0.08 9.20
N ALA A 126 -5.23 0.67 8.10
CA ALA A 126 -5.12 0.10 6.77
C ALA A 126 -3.76 -0.57 6.55
N LEU A 127 -2.65 0.09 6.93
CA LEU A 127 -1.31 -0.49 6.86
C LEU A 127 -1.23 -1.81 7.64
N LYS A 128 -1.64 -1.81 8.92
CA LYS A 128 -1.64 -3.01 9.77
C LYS A 128 -2.52 -4.13 9.20
N ALA A 129 -3.71 -3.79 8.67
CA ALA A 129 -4.59 -4.76 8.04
C ALA A 129 -3.93 -5.38 6.80
N VAL A 130 -3.42 -4.56 5.89
CA VAL A 130 -2.77 -5.03 4.66
C VAL A 130 -1.54 -5.88 4.99
N SER A 131 -0.68 -5.45 5.91
CA SER A 131 0.47 -6.24 6.39
C SER A 131 0.02 -7.62 6.91
N ALA A 132 -1.02 -7.67 7.74
CA ALA A 132 -1.54 -8.92 8.28
C ALA A 132 -2.11 -9.89 7.22
N TRP A 133 -2.52 -9.39 6.05
CA TRP A 133 -3.00 -10.22 4.93
C TRP A 133 -1.90 -10.56 3.91
N LEU A 134 -0.80 -9.78 3.88
CA LEU A 134 0.40 -10.08 3.11
C LEU A 134 1.28 -11.13 3.79
N GLN A 135 1.32 -11.11 5.13
CA GLN A 135 1.84 -12.19 5.96
C GLN A 135 1.09 -13.49 5.62
N ALA A 136 1.61 -14.26 4.68
CA ALA A 136 1.16 -15.64 4.53
C ALA A 136 1.36 -16.33 5.89
N PRO A 137 0.49 -17.28 6.28
CA PRO A 137 0.76 -18.07 7.48
C PRO A 137 2.12 -18.75 7.30
N ASN A 138 3.10 -18.36 8.12
CA ASN A 138 4.31 -19.13 8.20
C ASN A 138 3.91 -20.55 8.59
N SER A 139 4.41 -21.53 7.84
CA SER A 139 4.23 -22.96 8.09
C SER A 139 4.89 -23.44 9.39
N ASP A 140 5.34 -22.53 10.26
CA ASP A 140 6.19 -22.73 11.44
C ASP A 140 5.53 -23.54 12.57
N ALA A 141 4.38 -24.16 12.35
CA ALA A 141 3.67 -24.90 13.40
C ALA A 141 3.86 -26.42 13.36
N ASN A 142 4.53 -27.02 12.36
CA ASN A 142 4.82 -28.46 12.36
C ASN A 142 6.01 -28.82 11.43
N GLU A 143 7.25 -28.62 11.89
CA GLU A 143 8.46 -29.11 11.21
C GLU A 143 8.64 -30.64 11.26
N ASP A 144 7.78 -31.38 11.99
CA ASP A 144 8.00 -32.81 12.24
C ASP A 144 7.54 -33.75 11.12
N TYR A 145 6.99 -33.23 10.01
CA TYR A 145 6.63 -34.05 8.86
C TYR A 145 7.39 -33.64 7.60
N PRO A 146 8.34 -34.48 7.12
CA PRO A 146 9.01 -34.25 5.84
C PRO A 146 8.02 -34.46 4.68
N SER A 147 7.27 -33.41 4.35
CA SER A 147 6.47 -33.34 3.12
C SER A 147 7.40 -33.25 1.91
N LYS A 148 7.87 -34.41 1.47
CA LYS A 148 8.60 -34.57 0.21
C LYS A 148 7.65 -34.29 -0.97
N GLY A 149 7.77 -33.08 -1.50
CA GLY A 149 7.72 -32.85 -2.94
C GLY A 149 6.43 -32.25 -3.51
N LYS A 150 6.63 -31.10 -4.17
CA LYS A 150 5.91 -30.53 -5.32
C LYS A 150 4.90 -29.39 -5.16
N ASP A 151 4.34 -29.09 -4.00
CA ASP A 151 3.24 -28.10 -3.94
C ASP A 151 3.61 -26.77 -3.25
N ALA A 152 4.78 -26.19 -3.58
CA ALA A 152 5.18 -24.86 -3.12
C ALA A 152 4.31 -23.70 -3.68
N GLU A 153 3.37 -23.99 -4.58
CA GLU A 153 2.45 -23.00 -5.17
C GLU A 153 1.43 -22.43 -4.17
N GLY A 154 1.19 -23.08 -3.02
CA GLY A 154 0.16 -22.70 -2.05
C GLY A 154 0.35 -21.33 -1.37
N HIS A 155 1.55 -20.75 -1.42
CA HIS A 155 1.86 -19.49 -0.73
C HIS A 155 1.79 -18.26 -1.65
N ALA A 156 1.63 -18.45 -2.96
CA ALA A 156 1.64 -17.37 -3.93
C ALA A 156 0.56 -16.31 -3.61
N VAL A 157 1.00 -15.06 -3.47
CA VAL A 157 0.13 -13.90 -3.34
C VAL A 157 -0.67 -13.76 -4.64
N HIS A 158 -1.94 -13.36 -4.53
CA HIS A 158 -2.82 -13.28 -5.69
C HIS A 158 -2.33 -12.22 -6.70
N ALA A 159 -2.33 -12.55 -7.99
CA ALA A 159 -1.78 -11.70 -9.06
C ALA A 159 -2.44 -10.31 -9.20
N THR A 160 -3.62 -10.11 -8.61
CA THR A 160 -4.31 -8.81 -8.62
C THR A 160 -3.80 -7.83 -7.57
N ILE A 161 -3.10 -8.31 -6.54
CA ILE A 161 -2.66 -7.46 -5.42
C ILE A 161 -1.80 -6.29 -5.91
N PRO A 162 -0.83 -6.48 -6.83
CA PRO A 162 -0.12 -5.35 -7.42
C PRO A 162 -1.03 -4.25 -8.00
N ARG A 163 -2.06 -4.62 -8.76
CA ARG A 163 -3.00 -3.64 -9.33
C ARG A 163 -3.82 -2.92 -8.29
N LEU A 164 -4.17 -3.58 -7.18
CA LEU A 164 -4.88 -2.92 -6.08
C LEU A 164 -4.05 -1.81 -5.45
N PHE A 165 -2.75 -2.07 -5.22
CA PHE A 165 -1.82 -1.07 -4.70
C PHE A 165 -1.60 0.09 -5.68
N GLU A 166 -1.41 -0.21 -6.98
CA GLU A 166 -1.25 0.83 -8.00
C GLU A 166 -2.47 1.75 -8.12
N THR A 167 -3.67 1.23 -7.85
CA THR A 167 -4.93 1.98 -7.98
C THR A 167 -5.33 2.70 -6.69
N SER A 168 -4.79 2.29 -5.55
CA SER A 168 -5.03 2.93 -4.25
C SER A 168 -4.16 4.16 -4.04
N LEU A 169 -4.66 5.10 -3.24
CA LEU A 169 -3.91 6.28 -2.80
C LEU A 169 -2.83 5.96 -1.76
N LEU A 170 -2.78 4.71 -1.24
CA LEU A 170 -1.89 4.32 -0.16
C LEU A 170 -0.41 4.56 -0.47
N LEU A 171 0.05 4.17 -1.66
CA LEU A 171 1.47 4.32 -2.03
C LEU A 171 1.88 5.79 -2.22
N GLU A 172 0.97 6.64 -2.66
CA GLU A 172 1.19 8.09 -2.76
C GLU A 172 1.39 8.70 -1.36
N VAL A 173 0.54 8.32 -0.41
CA VAL A 173 0.67 8.76 1.00
C VAL A 173 1.97 8.25 1.61
N ILE A 174 2.31 6.97 1.44
CA ILE A 174 3.57 6.40 1.92
C ILE A 174 4.77 7.18 1.34
N HIS A 175 4.76 7.49 0.05
CA HIS A 175 5.81 8.27 -0.60
C HIS A 175 5.98 9.64 0.06
N VAL A 176 4.90 10.35 0.39
CA VAL A 176 4.98 11.65 1.09
C VAL A 176 5.53 11.50 2.50
N PHE A 177 5.13 10.47 3.26
CA PHE A 177 5.67 10.21 4.61
C PHE A 177 7.17 9.91 4.58
N LEU A 178 7.62 9.02 3.70
CA LEU A 178 9.04 8.64 3.59
C LEU A 178 9.90 9.77 3.01
N GLY A 179 9.32 10.68 2.22
CA GLY A 179 10.01 11.88 1.74
C GLY A 179 10.21 12.96 2.80
N ASN A 180 9.64 12.82 4.00
CA ASN A 180 9.78 13.79 5.07
C ASN A 180 11.17 13.72 5.71
N THR A 181 11.91 14.83 5.69
CA THR A 181 13.25 14.93 6.26
C THR A 181 13.28 15.39 7.72
N ASN A 182 12.14 15.82 8.27
CA ASN A 182 12.07 16.33 9.64
C ASN A 182 11.96 15.20 10.66
N VAL A 183 13.05 14.94 11.37
CA VAL A 183 13.19 13.88 12.39
C VAL A 183 12.22 14.03 13.56
N ARG A 184 11.80 15.25 13.90
CA ARG A 184 10.83 15.46 14.98
C ARG A 184 9.47 14.90 14.60
N ASP A 185 9.08 15.05 13.34
CA ASP A 185 7.81 14.54 12.83
C ASP A 185 7.86 13.00 12.75
N TRP A 186 9.04 12.41 12.46
CA TRP A 186 9.23 10.95 12.56
C TRP A 186 8.95 10.41 13.96
N VAL A 187 9.42 11.10 15.00
CA VAL A 187 9.16 10.71 16.40
C VAL A 187 7.71 10.99 16.81
N ALA A 188 7.14 12.12 16.37
CA ALA A 188 5.75 12.47 16.64
C ALA A 188 4.78 11.45 16.04
N HIS A 189 5.05 11.00 14.83
CA HIS A 189 4.25 10.03 14.06
C HIS A 189 4.88 8.62 14.06
N ALA A 190 5.60 8.25 15.13
CA ALA A 190 6.38 7.01 15.16
C ALA A 190 5.53 5.76 14.88
N GLU A 191 4.29 5.69 15.38
CA GLU A 191 3.40 4.56 15.10
C GLU A 191 3.08 4.43 13.60
N THR A 192 2.88 5.56 12.93
CA THR A 192 2.62 5.61 11.49
C THR A 192 3.84 5.17 10.70
N TYR A 193 5.02 5.69 11.02
CA TYR A 193 6.26 5.27 10.37
C TYR A 193 6.57 3.79 10.60
N LEU A 194 6.40 3.27 11.82
CA LEU A 194 6.57 1.84 12.10
C LEU A 194 5.61 0.98 11.29
N ALA A 195 4.33 1.37 11.18
CA ALA A 195 3.37 0.66 10.34
C ALA A 195 3.74 0.68 8.84
N ILE A 196 4.33 1.78 8.35
CA ILE A 196 4.86 1.86 6.98
C ILE A 196 6.05 0.92 6.83
N LEU A 197 7.03 0.97 7.73
CA LEU A 197 8.23 0.13 7.68
C LEU A 197 7.87 -1.36 7.73
N ASP A 198 6.91 -1.74 8.58
CA ASP A 198 6.37 -3.10 8.65
C ASP A 198 5.73 -3.53 7.33
N LEU A 199 4.89 -2.68 6.71
CA LEU A 199 4.30 -3.00 5.40
C LEU A 199 5.38 -3.19 4.33
N LEU A 200 6.37 -2.30 4.27
CA LEU A 200 7.48 -2.41 3.31
C LEU A 200 8.27 -3.70 3.50
N ARG A 201 8.50 -4.11 4.75
CA ARG A 201 9.12 -5.40 5.09
C ARG A 201 8.32 -6.55 4.48
N TRP A 202 7.01 -6.60 4.70
CA TRP A 202 6.18 -7.66 4.14
C TRP A 202 6.09 -7.63 2.62
N MET A 203 6.20 -6.45 2.01
CA MET A 203 6.25 -6.33 0.55
C MET A 203 7.59 -6.80 -0.04
N LEU A 204 8.69 -6.69 0.70
CA LEU A 204 9.99 -7.28 0.32
C LEU A 204 9.95 -8.81 0.45
N ASP A 205 9.43 -9.30 1.58
CA ASP A 205 9.33 -10.74 1.85
C ASP A 205 8.36 -11.45 0.87
N ALA A 206 7.31 -10.73 0.41
CA ALA A 206 6.37 -11.25 -0.57
C ALA A 206 6.92 -11.08 -2.00
N SER A 207 7.43 -12.17 -2.59
CA SER A 207 8.02 -12.22 -3.95
C SER A 207 7.19 -11.56 -5.07
N THR A 208 5.87 -11.48 -4.95
CA THR A 208 5.02 -10.80 -5.94
C THR A 208 4.93 -9.28 -5.72
N ALA A 209 5.04 -8.83 -4.46
CA ALA A 209 4.91 -7.43 -4.07
C ALA A 209 6.22 -6.67 -4.25
N ILE A 210 7.36 -7.37 -4.35
CA ILE A 210 8.65 -6.74 -4.67
C ILE A 210 8.62 -5.95 -5.98
N SER A 211 7.80 -6.40 -6.95
CA SER A 211 7.59 -5.71 -8.21
C SER A 211 7.00 -4.30 -8.01
N LEU A 212 6.14 -4.12 -7.00
CA LEU A 212 5.58 -2.82 -6.63
C LEU A 212 6.62 -1.89 -6.00
N LEU A 213 7.57 -2.45 -5.24
CA LEU A 213 8.60 -1.66 -4.60
C LEU A 213 9.60 -1.11 -5.62
N ARG A 214 9.90 -1.91 -6.65
CA ARG A 214 10.83 -1.57 -7.74
C ARG A 214 10.19 -0.70 -8.82
N ALA A 215 8.88 -0.85 -9.06
CA ALA A 215 8.18 -0.03 -10.05
C ALA A 215 8.16 1.45 -9.62
N PRO A 216 8.29 2.39 -10.58
CA PRO A 216 8.01 3.80 -10.31
C PRO A 216 6.59 3.96 -9.79
N ILE A 217 6.42 4.72 -8.71
CA ILE A 217 5.08 4.96 -8.15
C ILE A 217 4.27 5.74 -9.19
N ARG A 218 3.16 5.16 -9.63
CA ARG A 218 2.24 5.83 -10.55
C ARG A 218 1.50 6.92 -9.79
N ARG A 219 1.59 8.15 -10.28
CA ARG A 219 0.88 9.27 -9.68
C ARG A 219 -0.55 9.27 -10.18
N ILE A 220 -1.50 9.33 -9.26
CA ILE A 220 -2.91 9.39 -9.59
C ILE A 220 -3.25 10.85 -9.88
N GLU A 221 -3.66 11.20 -11.08
CA GLU A 221 -4.09 12.58 -11.38
C GLU A 221 -5.44 12.87 -10.73
N ALA A 222 -6.38 11.93 -10.88
CA ALA A 222 -7.72 12.01 -10.30
C ALA A 222 -8.24 10.61 -10.00
N THR A 223 -8.98 10.47 -8.89
CA THR A 223 -9.59 9.19 -8.51
C THR A 223 -10.93 9.40 -7.84
N SER A 224 -11.86 8.48 -8.12
CA SER A 224 -13.12 8.33 -7.39
C SER A 224 -13.00 7.41 -6.16
N GLY A 225 -11.78 6.96 -5.83
CA GLY A 225 -11.50 5.93 -4.84
C GLY A 225 -11.49 4.52 -5.44
N LEU A 226 -10.64 3.64 -4.88
CA LEU A 226 -10.43 2.26 -5.33
C LEU A 226 -11.75 1.49 -5.49
N ARG A 227 -12.66 1.56 -4.51
CA ARG A 227 -13.93 0.84 -4.55
C ARG A 227 -14.78 1.21 -5.77
N ARG A 228 -14.95 2.50 -6.04
CA ARG A 228 -15.76 2.93 -7.19
C ARG A 228 -15.10 2.56 -8.52
N ALA A 229 -13.78 2.70 -8.61
CA ALA A 229 -13.03 2.35 -9.80
C ALA A 229 -13.12 0.85 -10.11
N VAL A 230 -12.97 -0.01 -9.10
CA VAL A 230 -13.03 -1.47 -9.31
C VAL A 230 -14.44 -1.94 -9.67
N TRP A 231 -15.50 -1.24 -9.23
CA TRP A 231 -16.88 -1.61 -9.50
C TRP A 231 -17.42 -1.02 -10.82
N GLY A 232 -16.62 -0.20 -11.51
CA GLY A 232 -17.04 0.47 -12.74
C GLY A 232 -17.91 1.72 -12.52
N ASP A 233 -18.11 2.14 -11.26
CA ASP A 233 -18.88 3.32 -10.87
C ASP A 233 -17.98 4.58 -10.73
N GLY A 234 -16.78 4.52 -11.29
CA GLY A 234 -15.74 5.53 -11.09
C GLY A 234 -14.55 5.34 -12.00
N ASN A 235 -13.59 6.26 -11.92
CA ASN A 235 -12.40 6.25 -12.76
C ASN A 235 -11.15 6.62 -11.94
N VAL A 236 -10.02 6.02 -12.27
CA VAL A 236 -8.69 6.44 -11.83
C VAL A 236 -7.92 6.87 -13.07
N ARG A 237 -7.60 8.16 -13.11
CA ARG A 237 -6.72 8.72 -14.14
C ARG A 237 -5.33 8.81 -13.54
N PHE A 238 -4.36 8.24 -14.24
CA PHE A 238 -2.96 8.35 -13.89
C PHE A 238 -2.33 9.54 -14.63
N GLU A 239 -1.36 10.19 -14.00
CA GLU A 239 -0.57 11.23 -14.66
C GLU A 239 0.09 10.62 -15.90
N ASP A 240 -0.19 11.22 -17.06
CA ASP A 240 0.33 10.72 -18.33
C ASP A 240 1.85 10.86 -18.32
N ILE A 241 2.56 9.74 -18.16
CA ILE A 241 4.01 9.67 -18.28
C ILE A 241 4.31 9.75 -19.78
N GLY A 242 4.01 10.91 -20.36
CA GLY A 242 3.84 11.14 -21.79
C GLY A 242 4.64 10.17 -22.65
N GLY A 243 3.92 9.35 -23.41
CA GLY A 243 4.46 8.34 -24.33
C GLY A 243 5.22 8.93 -25.53
N ALA A 244 5.83 10.11 -25.38
CA ALA A 244 6.93 10.49 -26.25
C ALA A 244 7.96 9.37 -26.13
N ALA A 245 8.26 8.72 -27.27
CA ALA A 245 9.24 7.66 -27.38
C ALA A 245 10.40 7.96 -26.44
N PHE A 246 10.60 7.09 -25.45
CA PHE A 246 11.62 7.23 -24.43
C PHE A 246 12.95 7.34 -25.17
N ASP A 247 13.41 8.56 -25.41
CA ASP A 247 14.76 8.80 -25.88
C ASP A 247 15.62 8.78 -24.60
N PRO A 248 16.32 7.67 -24.32
CA PRO A 248 17.08 7.53 -23.09
C PRO A 248 18.21 8.56 -22.96
N ALA A 249 18.54 9.27 -24.05
CA ALA A 249 19.61 10.26 -24.09
C ALA A 249 19.14 11.71 -23.85
N ALA A 250 17.85 12.00 -23.89
CA ALA A 250 17.36 13.37 -23.73
C ALA A 250 17.08 13.70 -22.25
N PRO A 251 17.85 14.60 -21.60
CA PRO A 251 17.51 15.11 -20.28
C PRO A 251 16.25 15.98 -20.40
N ALA A 252 15.09 15.40 -20.15
CA ALA A 252 13.83 16.14 -20.11
C ALA A 252 13.91 17.23 -19.00
N PRO A 253 13.83 18.52 -19.35
CA PRO A 253 13.91 19.58 -18.36
C PRO A 253 12.66 19.57 -17.47
N GLY A 254 12.87 19.37 -16.16
CA GLY A 254 11.92 19.72 -15.11
C GLY A 254 10.87 18.68 -14.70
N ARG A 255 10.86 17.47 -15.28
CA ARG A 255 9.95 16.40 -14.81
C ARG A 255 10.63 15.55 -13.74
N GLU A 256 10.31 15.82 -12.48
CA GLU A 256 10.78 15.03 -11.34
C GLU A 256 10.32 13.57 -11.52
N ARG A 257 11.25 12.68 -11.89
CA ARG A 257 10.94 11.25 -12.02
C ARG A 257 10.40 10.77 -10.68
N THR A 258 9.21 10.17 -10.69
CA THR A 258 8.67 9.57 -9.48
C THR A 258 9.62 8.46 -9.03
N ARG A 259 10.17 8.61 -7.83
CA ARG A 259 11.06 7.61 -7.24
C ARG A 259 10.27 6.34 -6.96
N SER A 260 10.92 5.19 -7.10
CA SER A 260 10.36 3.93 -6.61
C SER A 260 10.36 3.92 -5.08
N LEU A 261 9.61 3.00 -4.46
CA LEU A 261 9.70 2.81 -3.01
C LEU A 261 11.08 2.27 -2.63
N CYS A 262 11.70 1.43 -3.46
CA CYS A 262 13.08 0.98 -3.28
C CYS A 262 14.05 2.16 -3.19
N ASP A 263 13.92 3.17 -4.06
CA ASP A 263 14.77 4.37 -4.01
C ASP A 263 14.55 5.16 -2.71
N LEU A 264 13.31 5.24 -2.23
CA LEU A 264 13.01 5.88 -0.95
C LEU A 264 13.62 5.09 0.22
N ILE A 265 13.54 3.77 0.21
CA ILE A 265 14.16 2.89 1.22
C ILE A 265 15.67 3.11 1.26
N LYS A 266 16.34 3.20 0.10
CA LYS A 266 17.80 3.49 0.03
C LYS A 266 18.15 4.83 0.67
N ASN A 267 17.24 5.80 0.63
CA ASN A 267 17.43 7.11 1.26
C ASN A 267 17.14 7.10 2.78
N LEU A 268 16.61 6.02 3.36
CA LEU A 268 16.25 5.98 4.79
C LEU A 268 17.45 6.07 5.72
N GLU A 269 18.65 5.67 5.28
CA GLU A 269 19.88 5.84 6.06
C GLU A 269 20.14 7.31 6.42
N ALA A 270 19.68 8.25 5.58
CA ALA A 270 19.79 9.68 5.86
C ALA A 270 19.00 10.12 7.10
N HIS A 271 17.93 9.39 7.47
CA HIS A 271 17.12 9.67 8.67
C HIS A 271 17.67 8.98 9.92
N ARG A 272 18.36 7.85 9.78
CA ARG A 272 18.86 7.05 10.92
C ARG A 272 19.87 7.80 11.78
N ARG A 273 20.85 8.48 11.17
CA ARG A 273 21.88 9.22 11.96
C ARG A 273 21.27 10.38 12.78
N PRO A 274 20.44 11.26 12.21
CA PRO A 274 19.75 12.28 12.99
C PRO A 274 18.84 11.72 14.09
N LEU A 275 18.15 10.60 13.83
CA LEU A 275 17.33 9.92 14.84
C LEU A 275 18.19 9.46 16.03
N MET A 276 19.29 8.76 15.78
CA MET A 276 20.22 8.34 16.85
C MET A 276 20.81 9.53 17.63
N ALA A 277 21.12 10.64 16.94
CA ALA A 277 21.57 11.87 17.57
C ALA A 277 20.49 12.55 18.42
N LEU A 278 19.20 12.32 18.13
CA LEU A 278 18.08 12.76 18.96
C LEU A 278 17.93 11.85 20.19
N ALA A 279 18.05 10.53 20.04
CA ALA A 279 18.00 9.58 21.16
C ALA A 279 19.07 9.87 22.21
N SER A 280 20.31 10.17 21.80
CA SER A 280 21.40 10.48 22.75
C SER A 280 21.19 11.75 23.55
N LYS A 281 20.28 12.63 23.10
CA LYS A 281 19.92 13.89 23.78
C LYS A 281 18.58 13.80 24.51
N ALA A 282 17.79 12.75 24.26
CA ALA A 282 16.48 12.61 24.86
C ALA A 282 16.62 12.16 26.32
N THR A 283 15.92 12.85 27.21
CA THR A 283 15.84 12.47 28.64
C THR A 283 14.65 11.57 28.95
N PHE A 284 13.66 11.52 28.06
CA PHE A 284 12.44 10.73 28.24
C PHE A 284 12.58 9.35 27.59
N GLU A 285 12.50 8.30 28.39
CA GLU A 285 12.71 6.90 27.99
C GLU A 285 11.82 6.48 26.82
N ALA A 286 10.52 6.77 26.85
CA ALA A 286 9.64 6.37 25.75
C ALA A 286 9.95 7.07 24.41
N THR A 287 10.63 8.23 24.42
CA THR A 287 11.14 8.84 23.18
C THR A 287 12.32 8.05 22.65
N VAL A 288 13.22 7.61 23.53
CA VAL A 288 14.36 6.76 23.18
C VAL A 288 13.87 5.43 22.57
N ASP A 289 12.87 4.80 23.20
CA ASP A 289 12.28 3.54 22.70
C ASP A 289 11.68 3.67 21.30
N LYS A 290 10.94 4.77 21.05
CA LYS A 290 10.39 5.07 19.72
C LYS A 290 11.49 5.24 18.69
N VAL A 291 12.54 6.00 19.03
CA VAL A 291 13.67 6.24 18.12
C VAL A 291 14.40 4.94 17.82
N ASN A 292 14.67 4.11 18.82
CA ASN A 292 15.31 2.81 18.64
C ASN A 292 14.47 1.91 17.73
N SER A 293 13.16 1.81 17.99
CA SER A 293 12.23 1.03 17.16
C SER A 293 12.24 1.48 15.70
N LEU A 294 12.27 2.80 15.46
CA LEU A 294 12.35 3.37 14.10
C LEU A 294 13.69 3.02 13.44
N CYS A 295 14.80 3.17 14.17
CA CYS A 295 16.13 2.83 13.68
C CYS A 295 16.25 1.33 13.33
N ASP A 296 15.69 0.45 14.14
CA ASP A 296 15.67 -1.00 13.90
C ASP A 296 14.86 -1.36 12.66
N GLY A 297 13.67 -0.76 12.50
CA GLY A 297 12.86 -0.93 11.29
C GLY A 297 13.56 -0.44 10.02
N ILE A 298 14.23 0.73 10.07
CA ILE A 298 15.03 1.24 8.96
C ILE A 298 16.19 0.29 8.64
N LEU A 299 16.95 -0.13 9.66
CA LEU A 299 18.11 -1.00 9.50
C LEU A 299 17.71 -2.35 8.89
N TYR A 300 16.60 -2.93 9.32
CA TYR A 300 16.06 -4.17 8.75
C TYR A 300 15.84 -4.05 7.24
N LEU A 301 15.15 -2.99 6.78
CA LEU A 301 14.87 -2.77 5.36
C LEU A 301 16.15 -2.57 4.54
N LEU A 302 17.12 -1.82 5.08
CA LEU A 302 18.41 -1.59 4.42
C LEU A 302 19.21 -2.90 4.28
N LEU A 303 19.20 -3.75 5.29
CA LEU A 303 19.88 -5.05 5.25
C LEU A 303 19.23 -6.00 4.22
N GLN A 304 17.90 -6.04 4.15
CA GLN A 304 17.19 -6.86 3.15
C GLN A 304 17.53 -6.45 1.72
N GLN A 305 17.65 -5.14 1.44
CA GLN A 305 18.05 -4.68 0.11
C GLN A 305 19.45 -5.13 -0.30
N VAL A 306 20.40 -5.22 0.64
CA VAL A 306 21.75 -5.71 0.35
C VAL A 306 21.74 -7.20 -0.01
N VAL A 307 20.90 -7.99 0.65
CA VAL A 307 20.77 -9.43 0.36
C VAL A 307 20.16 -9.66 -1.03
N ASP A 308 19.18 -8.86 -1.44
CA ASP A 308 18.52 -8.98 -2.74
C ASP A 308 19.38 -8.52 -3.94
N GLU A 309 20.47 -7.78 -3.71
CA GLU A 309 21.40 -7.30 -4.75
C GLU A 309 22.59 -8.25 -5.00
N ILE A 310 22.80 -9.26 -4.15
CA ILE A 310 23.89 -10.26 -4.25
C ILE A 310 23.39 -11.55 -4.91
#